data_AF-A0A2R6EAK2-F1
#
_entry.id   AF-A0A2R6EAK2-F1
#
_cell.length_a   1.000
_cell.length_b   1.000
_cell.length_c   1.000
_cell.angle_alpha   90.00
_cell.angle_beta   90.00
_cell.angle_gamma   90.00
#
_symmetry.space_group_name_H-M   'P 1'
#
loop_
_entity.id
_entity.type
_entity.pdbx_description
1 polymer ?
#
loop_
_entity_poly.entity_id
_entity_poly.type
_entity_poly.pdbx_seq_one_letter_code
_entity_poly.pdbx_strand_id
1 'polypeptide(L)'
;GVPGMIDASMVKDGAVVVDVGINQVDADNEKGYELVGDVDFESVRETASAITPVPGGVGPMTRAMLLYNTVTAASLRSGVDVSL
;
A
#
# COMPACT_ATOMS: atom_id res chain seq x y z
N GLY A 1 -2.95 5.96 -8.57
CA GLY A 1 -3.15 7.40 -8.64
C GLY A 1 -2.36 7.90 -9.81
N VAL A 2 -1.34 8.69 -9.55
CA VAL A 2 -0.39 9.16 -10.55
C VAL A 2 1.00 8.66 -10.12
N PRO A 3 1.71 7.86 -10.93
CA PRO A 3 3.02 7.32 -10.58
C PRO A 3 4.00 8.41 -10.12
N GLY A 4 4.61 8.24 -8.95
CA GLY A 4 5.68 9.12 -8.46
C GLY A 4 5.29 10.60 -8.31
N MET A 5 3.99 10.90 -8.12
CA MET A 5 3.50 12.27 -7.95
C MET A 5 4.01 12.95 -6.69
N ILE A 6 4.22 12.18 -5.62
CA ILE A 6 4.67 12.70 -4.32
C ILE A 6 6.18 12.49 -4.17
N ASP A 7 6.94 13.57 -4.02
CA ASP A 7 8.37 13.57 -3.79
C ASP A 7 8.74 14.05 -2.36
N ALA A 8 10.03 13.96 -2.02
CA ALA A 8 10.56 14.36 -0.70
C ALA A 8 10.21 15.79 -0.28
N SER A 9 10.11 16.74 -1.22
CA SER A 9 9.83 18.15 -0.89
C SER A 9 8.41 18.37 -0.37
N MET A 10 7.51 17.41 -0.63
CA MET A 10 6.12 17.42 -0.18
C MET A 10 5.93 16.71 1.17
N VAL A 11 6.97 16.03 1.67
CA VAL A 11 6.91 15.20 2.87
C VAL A 11 7.62 15.90 4.03
N LYS A 12 6.95 15.95 5.18
CA LYS A 12 7.56 16.48 6.40
C LYS A 12 8.64 15.52 6.92
N ASP A 13 9.77 16.06 7.34
CA ASP A 13 10.83 15.30 8.03
C ASP A 13 10.28 14.41 9.14
N GLY A 14 10.60 13.12 9.06
CA GLY A 14 10.17 12.10 10.03
C GLY A 14 8.71 11.66 9.90
N ALA A 15 7.97 12.07 8.87
CA ALA A 15 6.61 11.57 8.62
C ALA A 15 6.59 10.06 8.34
N VAL A 16 5.46 9.43 8.64
CA VAL A 16 5.16 8.07 8.16
C VAL A 16 4.35 8.19 6.89
N VAL A 17 4.81 7.55 5.82
CA VAL A 17 4.18 7.59 4.50
C VAL A 17 3.57 6.22 4.18
N VAL A 18 2.29 6.20 3.87
CA VAL A 18 1.56 5.00 3.44
C VAL A 18 1.14 5.19 1.99
N ASP A 19 1.84 4.52 1.09
CA ASP A 19 1.55 4.54 -0.34
C ASP A 19 0.51 3.45 -0.69
N VAL A 20 -0.71 3.91 -0.94
CA VAL A 20 -1.85 3.08 -1.36
C VAL A 20 -1.93 2.97 -2.88
N GLY A 21 -1.18 3.83 -3.59
CA GLY A 21 -1.15 3.89 -5.04
C GLY A 21 -0.64 2.60 -5.64
N ILE A 22 -1.28 2.18 -6.74
CA ILE A 22 -0.78 1.11 -7.57
C ILE A 22 -1.01 1.48 -9.03
N ASN A 23 0.07 1.57 -9.78
CA ASN A 23 0.06 1.94 -11.18
C ASN A 23 0.96 0.95 -11.95
N GLN A 24 0.58 0.63 -13.18
CA GLN A 24 1.43 -0.12 -14.11
C GLN A 24 2.18 0.87 -14.99
N VAL A 25 3.49 0.71 -15.07
CA VAL A 25 4.34 1.46 -16.00
C VAL A 25 5.12 0.48 -16.86
N ASP A 26 5.36 0.84 -18.12
CA ASP A 26 6.08 -0.01 -19.06
C ASP A 26 7.49 -0.31 -18.55
N ALA A 27 7.92 -1.56 -18.66
CA ALA A 27 9.23 -2.00 -18.20
C ALA A 27 9.81 -3.04 -19.15
N ASP A 28 11.12 -2.99 -19.35
CA ASP A 28 11.86 -3.98 -20.15
C ASP A 28 12.16 -5.23 -19.31
N ASN A 29 11.11 -5.99 -19.00
CA ASN A 29 11.16 -7.24 -18.26
C ASN A 29 10.18 -8.26 -18.87
N GLU A 30 10.20 -9.52 -18.42
CA GLU A 30 9.34 -10.58 -18.97
C GLU A 30 7.84 -10.27 -18.92
N LYS A 31 7.40 -9.42 -17.99
CA LYS A 31 6.00 -9.01 -17.84
C LYS A 31 5.63 -7.81 -18.71
N GLY A 32 6.61 -7.08 -19.23
CA GLY A 32 6.42 -5.84 -20.00
C GLY A 32 6.02 -4.63 -19.17
N TYR A 33 5.90 -4.77 -17.85
CA TYR A 33 5.51 -3.69 -16.94
C TYR A 33 6.06 -3.93 -15.53
N GLU A 34 6.08 -2.87 -14.74
CA GLU A 34 6.32 -2.92 -13.29
C GLU A 34 5.18 -2.21 -12.53
N LEU A 35 5.07 -2.53 -11.25
CA LEU A 35 4.09 -1.92 -10.37
C LEU A 35 4.78 -0.86 -9.53
N VAL A 36 4.30 0.36 -9.63
CA VAL A 36 4.82 1.52 -8.88
C VAL A 36 3.72 2.22 -8.11
N GLY A 37 4.13 2.86 -7.03
CA GLY A 37 3.24 3.62 -6.16
C GLY A 37 2.96 5.03 -6.66
N ASP A 38 2.20 5.80 -5.89
CA ASP A 38 2.00 7.23 -6.16
C ASP A 38 3.15 8.09 -5.59
N VAL A 39 4.05 7.49 -4.81
CA VAL A 39 5.19 8.14 -4.16
C VAL A 39 6.49 7.76 -4.87
N ASP A 40 7.37 8.74 -5.08
CA ASP A 40 8.78 8.49 -5.41
C ASP A 40 9.49 7.92 -4.16
N PHE A 41 9.54 6.59 -4.11
CA PHE A 41 10.00 5.86 -2.94
C PHE A 41 11.42 6.22 -2.54
N GLU A 42 12.33 6.41 -3.50
CA GLU A 42 13.74 6.60 -3.18
C GLU A 42 14.00 7.99 -2.59
N SER A 43 13.39 9.05 -3.13
CA SER A 43 13.55 10.38 -2.52
C SER A 43 12.87 10.47 -1.15
N VAL A 44 11.68 9.89 -1.01
CA VAL A 44 10.92 9.98 0.25
C VAL A 44 11.50 9.11 1.36
N ARG A 45 12.15 7.99 1.03
CA ARG A 45 12.78 7.08 2.01
C ARG A 45 13.80 7.76 2.91
N GLU A 46 14.53 8.76 2.41
CA GLU A 46 15.54 9.47 3.21
C GLU A 46 14.92 10.49 4.19
N THR A 47 13.72 10.98 3.88
CA THR A 47 13.02 12.03 4.66
C THR A 47 12.04 11.43 5.67
N ALA A 48 11.33 10.38 5.27
CA ALA A 48 10.31 9.72 6.08
C ALA A 48 10.92 8.85 7.19
N SER A 49 10.24 8.73 8.34
CA SER A 49 10.62 7.79 9.39
C SER A 49 10.24 6.35 9.05
N ALA A 50 9.20 6.17 8.22
CA ALA A 50 8.81 4.90 7.63
C ALA A 50 8.01 5.15 6.34
N ILE A 51 8.17 4.26 5.37
CA ILE A 51 7.44 4.29 4.09
C ILE A 51 7.07 2.86 3.66
N THR A 52 5.86 2.65 3.18
CA THR A 52 5.44 1.36 2.61
C THR A 52 5.93 1.19 1.17
N PRO A 53 6.52 0.05 0.79
CA PRO A 53 6.96 -0.17 -0.58
C PRO A 53 5.78 -0.49 -1.51
N VAL A 54 5.94 -0.19 -2.80
CA VAL A 54 5.06 -0.70 -3.86
C VAL A 54 5.93 -1.40 -4.90
N PRO A 55 5.70 -2.70 -5.19
CA PRO A 55 4.71 -3.58 -4.57
C PRO A 55 5.10 -4.03 -3.15
N GLY A 56 4.15 -4.64 -2.43
CA GLY A 56 4.41 -5.33 -1.15
C GLY A 56 3.96 -4.60 0.11
N GLY A 57 3.53 -3.34 0.01
CA GLY A 57 2.99 -2.54 1.12
C GLY A 57 1.51 -2.81 1.41
N VAL A 58 0.64 -1.91 0.94
CA VAL A 58 -0.78 -1.91 1.34
C VAL A 58 -1.60 -3.06 0.74
N GLY A 59 -1.24 -3.54 -0.45
CA GLY A 59 -2.01 -4.58 -1.17
C GLY A 59 -2.29 -5.87 -0.38
N PRO A 60 -1.29 -6.51 0.25
CA PRO A 60 -1.50 -7.65 1.14
C PRO A 60 -2.48 -7.34 2.30
N MET A 61 -2.36 -6.18 2.93
CA MET A 61 -3.23 -5.77 4.02
C MET A 61 -4.67 -5.53 3.55
N THR A 62 -4.88 -4.95 2.36
CA THR A 62 -6.23 -4.77 1.79
C THR A 62 -6.97 -6.10 1.67
N ARG A 63 -6.29 -7.16 1.17
CA ARG A 63 -6.90 -8.49 1.07
C ARG A 63 -7.15 -9.11 2.46
N ALA A 64 -6.18 -8.99 3.37
CA ALA A 64 -6.35 -9.50 4.74
C ALA A 64 -7.55 -8.84 5.43
N MET A 65 -7.70 -7.52 5.31
CA MET A 65 -8.80 -6.77 5.91
C MET A 65 -10.15 -7.06 5.25
N LEU A 66 -10.18 -7.32 3.93
CA LEU A 66 -11.40 -7.81 3.29
C LEU A 66 -11.86 -9.14 3.90
N LEU A 67 -10.94 -10.09 4.08
CA LEU A 67 -11.24 -11.39 4.68
C LEU A 67 -11.65 -11.26 6.15
N TYR A 68 -10.93 -10.45 6.92
CA TYR A 68 -11.28 -10.11 8.29
C TYR A 68 -12.72 -9.59 8.38
N ASN A 69 -13.04 -8.55 7.61
CA ASN A 69 -14.38 -7.96 7.59
C ASN A 69 -15.46 -8.98 7.15
N THR A 70 -15.13 -9.87 6.21
CA THR A 70 -16.03 -10.93 5.76
C THR A 70 -16.32 -11.93 6.89
N VAL A 71 -15.29 -12.35 7.62
CA VAL A 71 -15.43 -13.27 8.76
C VAL A 71 -16.19 -12.61 9.91
N THR A 72 -15.87 -11.35 10.23
CA THR A 72 -16.62 -10.56 11.23
C THR A 72 -18.10 -10.46 10.86
N ALA A 73 -18.44 -10.18 9.60
CA ALA A 73 -19.84 -10.11 9.15
C ALA A 73 -20.55 -11.46 9.29
N ALA A 74 -19.89 -12.57 8.96
CA ALA A 74 -20.44 -13.91 9.12
C ALA A 74 -20.68 -14.26 10.61
N SER A 75 -19.73 -13.91 11.48
CA SER A 75 -19.82 -14.05 12.94
C SER A 75 -21.01 -13.30 13.53
N LEU A 76 -21.18 -12.02 13.18
CA LEU A 76 -22.32 -11.22 13.64
C LEU A 76 -23.67 -11.82 13.21
N ARG A 77 -23.72 -12.44 12.03
CA ARG A 77 -24.93 -13.08 11.50
C ARG A 77 -25.24 -14.43 12.17
N SER A 78 -24.21 -15.19 12.54
CA SER A 78 -24.35 -16.53 13.13
C SER A 78 -24.38 -16.53 14.66
N GLY A 79 -24.03 -15.40 15.30
CA GLY A 79 -23.88 -15.33 16.76
C GLY A 79 -22.65 -16.08 17.28
N VAL A 80 -21.68 -16.38 16.41
CA VAL A 80 -20.42 -17.06 16.78
C VAL A 80 -19.34 -16.00 16.97
N ASP A 81 -18.73 -15.91 18.15
CA ASP A 81 -17.61 -15.00 18.38
C ASP A 81 -16.35 -15.47 17.62
N VAL A 82 -15.68 -14.53 16.95
CA VAL A 82 -14.43 -14.76 16.20
C VAL A 82 -13.37 -13.72 16.57
N SER A 83 -13.30 -13.32 17.84
CA SER A 83 -12.21 -12.46 18.31
C SER A 83 -10.86 -13.05 17.91
N LEU A 84 -10.04 -12.28 17.19
CA LEU A 84 -8.65 -12.63 16.84
C LEU A 84 -7.71 -12.31 18.00
#